data_AF-A0A970FRU2-F1
#
_entry.id   AF-A0A970FRU2-F1
#
_cell.length_a   1.000
_cell.length_b   1.000
_cell.length_c   1.000
_cell.angle_alpha   90.00
_cell.angle_beta   90.00
_cell.angle_gamma   90.00
#
_symmetry.space_group_name_H-M   'P 1'
#
loop_
_entity.id
_entity.type
_entity.pdbx_description
1 polymer ?
#
loop_
_entity_poly.entity_id
_entity_poly.type
_entity_poly.pdbx_seq_one_letter_code
_entity_poly.pdbx_strand_id
1 'polypeptide(L)'
;MSGFQNLPKPKPDFNNMLKVLKRENPSRPTLFEFFLNDGLYDLICDGRTFRDHDGLGSWRKRLFAYWTAGYDYLTIMASDFVFSKPEVPHLASISQSAPGPIYDRDSYKRYNWLDPDDFGQHRL
;
A
#
# COMPACT_ATOMS: atom_id res chain seq x y z
N MET A 1 8.77 -5.40 -25.09
CA MET A 1 8.71 -4.08 -25.77
C MET A 1 8.01 -3.13 -24.81
N SER A 2 8.73 -2.16 -24.26
CA SER A 2 8.27 -1.30 -23.15
C SER A 2 7.27 -0.27 -23.65
N GLY A 3 5.97 -0.51 -23.46
CA GLY A 3 4.89 0.39 -23.87
C GLY A 3 4.86 1.74 -23.14
N PHE A 4 5.75 1.95 -22.16
CA PHE A 4 5.80 3.14 -21.32
C PHE A 4 6.76 4.23 -21.83
N GLN A 5 7.55 3.98 -22.88
CA GLN A 5 8.57 4.93 -23.36
C GLN A 5 7.99 6.22 -24.00
N ASN A 6 6.71 6.23 -24.36
CA ASN A 6 6.04 7.37 -25.01
C ASN A 6 5.01 8.07 -24.10
N LEU A 7 4.99 7.78 -22.79
CA LEU A 7 4.10 8.47 -21.87
C LEU A 7 4.60 9.88 -21.54
N PRO A 8 3.68 10.85 -21.29
CA PRO A 8 4.05 12.15 -20.75
C PRO A 8 4.84 11.98 -19.45
N LYS A 9 5.81 12.87 -19.21
CA LYS A 9 6.55 12.88 -17.95
C LYS A 9 5.58 13.12 -16.78
N PRO A 10 5.54 12.23 -15.76
CA PRO A 10 4.62 12.41 -14.64
C PRO A 10 4.89 13.70 -13.88
N LYS A 11 3.81 14.40 -13.50
CA LYS A 11 3.83 15.62 -12.69
C LYS A 11 2.82 15.52 -11.54
N PRO A 12 3.15 14.76 -10.47
CA PRO A 12 2.26 14.60 -9.32
C PRO A 12 1.88 15.93 -8.68
N ASP A 13 0.61 16.10 -8.32
CA ASP A 13 0.10 17.25 -7.57
C ASP A 13 -0.90 16.78 -6.51
N PHE A 14 -0.42 16.64 -5.27
CA PHE A 14 -1.23 16.18 -4.15
C PHE A 14 -2.47 17.06 -3.88
N ASN A 15 -2.47 18.32 -4.31
CA ASN A 15 -3.63 19.20 -4.14
C ASN A 15 -4.86 18.72 -4.92
N ASN A 16 -4.68 17.98 -6.01
CA ASN A 16 -5.81 17.37 -6.72
C ASN A 16 -6.53 16.35 -5.83
N MET A 17 -5.78 15.51 -5.11
CA MET A 17 -6.36 14.56 -4.17
C MET A 17 -7.08 15.30 -3.02
N LEU A 18 -6.47 16.33 -2.45
CA LEU A 18 -7.10 17.13 -1.41
C LEU A 18 -8.42 17.76 -1.88
N LYS A 19 -8.47 18.27 -3.12
CA LYS A 19 -9.70 18.81 -3.72
C LYS A 19 -10.78 17.73 -3.84
N VAL A 20 -10.43 16.55 -4.36
CA VAL A 20 -11.37 15.42 -4.45
C VAL A 20 -11.94 15.05 -3.08
N LEU A 21 -11.08 14.92 -2.06
CA LEU A 21 -11.51 14.60 -0.68
C LEU A 21 -12.41 15.68 -0.07
N LYS A 22 -12.22 16.94 -0.47
CA LYS A 22 -13.08 18.07 -0.08
C LYS A 22 -14.31 18.26 -0.96
N ARG A 23 -14.55 17.38 -1.95
CA ARG A 23 -15.63 17.49 -2.95
C ARG A 23 -15.52 18.75 -3.81
N GLU A 24 -14.30 19.23 -4.04
CA GLU A 24 -13.96 20.33 -4.93
C GLU A 24 -13.52 19.80 -6.31
N ASN A 25 -13.49 20.68 -7.31
CA ASN A 25 -13.06 20.30 -8.66
C ASN A 25 -11.53 20.33 -8.80
N PRO A 26 -10.85 19.18 -9.06
CA PRO A 26 -9.41 19.15 -9.28
C PRO A 26 -9.01 19.78 -10.62
N SER A 27 -7.71 20.06 -10.80
CA SER A 27 -7.20 20.66 -12.05
C SER A 27 -7.24 19.72 -13.25
N ARG A 28 -7.33 18.41 -12.98
CA ARG A 28 -7.41 17.31 -13.94
C ARG A 28 -8.16 16.14 -13.30
N PRO A 29 -8.68 15.19 -14.08
CA PRO A 29 -9.13 13.91 -13.55
C PRO A 29 -8.05 13.31 -12.64
N THR A 30 -8.43 12.99 -11.40
CA THR A 30 -7.51 12.54 -10.35
C THR A 30 -7.70 11.05 -10.13
N LEU A 31 -6.63 10.29 -10.31
CA LEU A 31 -6.65 8.85 -10.06
C LEU A 31 -6.67 8.57 -8.56
N PHE A 32 -7.42 7.54 -8.15
CA PHE A 32 -7.49 7.04 -6.78
C PHE A 32 -7.46 5.51 -6.81
N GLU A 33 -6.52 4.94 -6.06
CA GLU A 33 -6.40 3.50 -5.81
C GLU A 33 -5.76 3.25 -4.43
N PHE A 34 -6.26 2.26 -3.69
CA PHE A 34 -5.69 1.91 -2.38
C PHE A 34 -4.36 1.19 -2.52
N PHE A 35 -4.26 0.27 -3.49
CA PHE A 35 -3.03 -0.42 -3.83
C PHE A 35 -3.18 -1.10 -5.19
N LEU A 36 -2.09 -1.23 -5.94
CA LEU A 36 -2.02 -2.12 -7.10
C LEU A 36 -1.67 -3.54 -6.62
N ASN A 37 -2.05 -4.55 -7.39
CA ASN A 37 -1.53 -5.90 -7.17
C ASN A 37 -0.05 -5.99 -7.60
N ASP A 38 0.66 -7.00 -7.09
CA ASP A 38 2.11 -7.14 -7.31
C ASP A 38 2.50 -7.26 -8.79
N GLY A 39 1.68 -7.96 -9.59
CA GLY A 39 1.92 -8.11 -11.03
C GLY A 39 1.85 -6.78 -11.79
N LEU A 40 0.98 -5.86 -11.39
CA LEU A 40 0.94 -4.51 -11.97
C LEU A 40 2.16 -3.69 -11.58
N TYR A 41 2.66 -3.81 -10.34
CA TYR A 41 3.92 -3.17 -9.98
C TYR A 41 5.07 -3.67 -10.85
N ASP A 42 5.18 -4.98 -11.07
CA ASP A 42 6.22 -5.55 -11.95
C ASP A 42 6.11 -5.08 -13.39
N LEU A 43 4.89 -5.07 -13.93
CA LEU A 43 4.62 -4.62 -15.29
C LEU A 43 5.04 -3.16 -15.50
N ILE A 44 4.66 -2.27 -14.58
CA ILE A 44 4.97 -0.84 -14.68
C ILE A 44 6.46 -0.58 -14.44
N CYS A 45 7.09 -1.33 -13.54
CA CYS A 45 8.52 -1.20 -13.25
C CYS A 45 9.42 -1.75 -14.36
N ASP A 46 8.90 -2.59 -15.27
CA ASP A 46 9.61 -3.09 -16.46
C ASP A 46 11.01 -3.66 -16.15
N GLY A 47 11.07 -4.53 -15.13
CA GLY A 47 12.32 -5.17 -14.69
C GLY A 47 13.30 -4.26 -13.95
N ARG A 48 12.93 -3.01 -13.63
CA ARG A 48 13.76 -2.11 -12.82
C ARG A 48 14.01 -2.71 -11.43
N THR A 49 15.28 -2.69 -11.03
CA THR A 49 15.71 -3.07 -9.68
C THR A 49 15.71 -1.85 -8.75
N PHE A 50 15.39 -2.09 -7.48
CA PHE A 50 15.35 -1.06 -6.45
C PHE A 50 16.28 -1.44 -5.30
N ARG A 51 17.02 -0.46 -4.79
CA ARG A 51 17.92 -0.65 -3.64
C ARG A 51 17.11 -0.98 -2.38
N ASP A 52 17.59 -1.95 -1.60
CA ASP A 52 16.87 -2.49 -0.44
C ASP A 52 17.77 -2.80 0.77
N HIS A 53 18.86 -2.06 0.96
CA HIS A 53 19.75 -2.26 2.12
C HIS A 53 19.11 -1.80 3.45
N ASP A 54 17.98 -1.11 3.37
CA ASP A 54 17.22 -0.50 4.48
C ASP A 54 15.79 -1.06 4.60
N GLY A 55 15.43 -2.10 3.83
CA GLY A 55 14.09 -2.68 3.83
C GLY A 55 13.03 -1.84 3.09
N LEU A 56 13.41 -0.75 2.40
CA LEU A 56 12.48 0.13 1.68
C LEU A 56 12.40 -0.13 0.18
N GLY A 57 13.04 -1.18 -0.34
CA GLY A 57 13.07 -1.53 -1.76
C GLY A 57 11.67 -1.76 -2.34
N SER A 58 10.80 -2.43 -1.59
CA SER A 58 9.39 -2.64 -1.97
C SER A 58 8.62 -1.31 -2.08
N TRP A 59 8.86 -0.37 -1.16
CA TRP A 59 8.26 0.96 -1.18
C TRP A 59 8.78 1.81 -2.34
N ARG A 60 10.08 1.71 -2.67
CA ARG A 60 10.65 2.38 -3.84
C ARG A 60 10.05 1.87 -5.15
N LYS A 61 9.81 0.55 -5.24
CA LYS A 61 9.09 -0.07 -6.38
C LYS A 61 7.69 0.53 -6.52
N ARG A 62 6.92 0.55 -5.43
CA ARG A 62 5.56 1.13 -5.40
C ARG A 62 5.55 2.61 -5.77
N LEU A 63 6.46 3.39 -5.20
CA LEU A 63 6.62 4.82 -5.52
C LEU A 63 6.88 5.03 -7.01
N PHE A 64 7.81 4.27 -7.60
CA PHE A 64 8.10 4.37 -9.02
C PHE A 64 6.90 3.98 -9.89
N ALA A 65 6.18 2.92 -9.52
CA ALA A 65 5.00 2.49 -10.25
C ALA A 65 3.87 3.52 -10.20
N TYR A 66 3.55 4.06 -9.02
CA TYR A 66 2.55 5.12 -8.84
C TYR A 66 2.95 6.38 -9.61
N TRP A 67 4.22 6.78 -9.54
CA TRP A 67 4.75 7.92 -10.29
C TRP A 67 4.59 7.69 -11.80
N THR A 68 5.01 6.54 -12.31
CA THR A 68 4.94 6.19 -13.74
C THR A 68 3.50 6.12 -14.25
N ALA A 69 2.58 5.60 -13.42
CA ALA A 69 1.17 5.50 -13.75
C ALA A 69 0.40 6.84 -13.59
N GLY A 70 1.06 7.91 -13.15
CA GLY A 70 0.48 9.25 -13.08
C GLY A 70 -0.35 9.55 -11.84
N TYR A 71 -0.15 8.80 -10.74
CA TYR A 71 -0.80 9.07 -9.47
C TYR A 71 -0.22 10.31 -8.78
N ASP A 72 -1.10 11.01 -8.05
CA ASP A 72 -0.77 12.23 -7.28
C ASP A 72 -0.34 11.96 -5.83
N TYR A 73 -0.37 10.69 -5.41
CA TYR A 73 -0.09 10.25 -4.05
C TYR A 73 0.40 8.79 -4.06
N LEU A 74 0.84 8.30 -2.91
CA LEU A 74 1.10 6.89 -2.65
C LEU A 74 0.60 6.57 -1.23
N THR A 75 -0.03 5.42 -1.05
CA THR A 75 -0.31 4.88 0.29
C THR A 75 0.94 4.19 0.82
N ILE A 76 1.45 4.65 1.95
CA ILE A 76 2.62 4.08 2.62
C ILE A 76 2.23 3.55 3.99
N MET A 77 2.86 2.45 4.41
CA MET A 77 2.71 1.91 5.75
C MET A 77 3.57 2.73 6.69
N ALA A 78 2.92 3.57 7.50
CA ALA A 78 3.60 4.56 8.34
C ALA A 78 4.38 3.95 9.52
N SER A 79 3.91 2.82 10.06
CA SER A 79 4.55 2.17 11.20
C SER A 79 4.62 0.66 11.03
N ASP A 80 5.39 0.01 11.90
CA ASP A 80 5.46 -1.44 12.04
C ASP A 80 4.34 -2.02 12.92
N PHE A 81 3.31 -1.23 13.23
CA PHE A 81 2.17 -1.72 14.00
C PHE A 81 1.42 -2.80 13.21
N VAL A 82 1.36 -4.00 13.76
CA VAL A 82 0.64 -5.14 13.15
C VAL A 82 -0.20 -5.86 14.18
N PHE A 83 -1.39 -6.30 13.78
CA PHE A 83 -2.18 -7.21 14.60
C PHE A 83 -1.54 -8.59 14.65
N SER A 84 -1.30 -9.09 15.86
CA SER A 84 -0.83 -10.46 16.06
C SER A 84 -1.87 -11.43 15.52
N LYS A 85 -1.48 -12.30 14.59
CA LYS A 85 -2.37 -13.30 14.00
C LYS A 85 -1.65 -14.64 13.91
N PRO A 86 -2.38 -15.76 13.99
CA PRO A 86 -1.81 -17.05 13.65
C PRO A 86 -1.29 -17.03 12.22
N GLU A 87 -0.32 -17.89 11.93
CA GLU A 87 0.08 -18.14 10.55
C GLU A 87 -1.12 -18.70 9.78
N VAL A 88 -1.48 -18.02 8.70
CA VAL A 88 -2.58 -18.44 7.82
C VAL A 88 -1.96 -18.87 6.50
N PRO A 89 -2.23 -20.10 6.02
CA PRO A 89 -1.70 -20.55 4.74
C PRO A 89 -2.25 -19.68 3.60
N HIS A 90 -1.37 -19.29 2.67
CA HIS A 90 -1.72 -18.55 1.47
C HIS A 90 -2.40 -19.50 0.45
N LEU A 91 -3.71 -19.70 0.61
CA LEU A 91 -4.53 -20.55 -0.26
C LEU A 91 -5.34 -19.70 -1.25
N ALA A 92 -5.77 -20.31 -2.35
CA ALA A 92 -6.64 -19.66 -3.34
C ALA A 92 -8.01 -19.25 -2.76
N SER A 93 -8.46 -19.95 -1.72
CA SER A 93 -9.61 -19.57 -0.90
C SER A 93 -9.48 -20.15 0.49
N ILE A 94 -10.11 -19.51 1.47
CA ILE A 94 -10.25 -20.00 2.84
C ILE A 94 -11.72 -19.95 3.25
N SER A 95 -12.14 -20.86 4.12
CA SER A 95 -13.50 -20.82 4.67
C SER A 95 -13.70 -19.55 5.51
N GLN A 96 -14.81 -18.85 5.31
CA GLN A 96 -15.20 -17.73 6.19
C GLN A 96 -15.55 -18.18 7.61
N SER A 97 -15.77 -19.48 7.82
CA SER A 97 -16.00 -20.07 9.15
C SER A 97 -14.69 -20.51 9.82
N ALA A 98 -13.54 -20.38 9.16
CA ALA A 98 -12.26 -20.66 9.80
C ALA A 98 -12.06 -19.73 11.00
N PRO A 99 -11.70 -20.26 12.18
CA PRO A 99 -11.54 -19.43 13.36
C PRO A 99 -10.37 -18.45 13.17
N GLY A 100 -10.65 -17.16 13.36
CA GLY A 100 -9.63 -16.12 13.42
C GLY A 100 -8.89 -16.12 14.76
N PRO A 101 -8.00 -15.13 15.00
CA PRO A 101 -7.33 -14.98 16.29
C PRO A 101 -8.29 -14.70 17.46
N ILE A 102 -9.48 -14.17 17.15
CA ILE A 102 -10.55 -13.86 18.10
C ILE A 102 -11.81 -14.54 17.58
N TYR A 103 -12.38 -15.45 18.36
CA TYR A 103 -13.57 -16.23 17.99
C TYR A 103 -14.64 -16.28 19.09
N ASP A 104 -14.32 -15.79 20.29
CA ASP A 104 -15.23 -15.66 21.42
C ASP A 104 -14.80 -14.51 22.36
N ARG A 105 -15.54 -14.31 23.45
CA ARG A 105 -15.23 -13.24 24.41
C ARG A 105 -13.96 -13.50 25.22
N ASP A 106 -13.62 -14.76 25.48
CA ASP A 106 -12.44 -15.09 26.28
C ASP A 106 -11.15 -14.98 25.47
N SER A 107 -11.16 -15.34 24.19
CA SER A 107 -10.07 -15.07 23.23
C SER A 107 -9.86 -13.58 23.02
N TYR A 108 -10.91 -12.76 22.92
CA TYR A 108 -10.80 -11.30 22.88
C TYR A 108 -10.05 -10.73 24.10
N LYS A 109 -10.39 -11.19 25.31
CA LYS A 109 -9.75 -10.73 26.55
C LYS A 109 -8.28 -11.16 26.67
N ARG A 110 -7.91 -12.30 26.08
CA ARG A 110 -6.52 -12.80 26.08
C ARG A 110 -5.70 -12.30 24.90
N TYR A 111 -6.33 -11.66 23.92
CA TYR A 111 -5.64 -11.16 22.73
C TYR A 111 -4.62 -10.08 23.13
N ASN A 112 -3.42 -10.15 22.55
CA ASN A 112 -2.36 -9.19 22.80
C ASN A 112 -2.61 -7.90 22.02
N TRP A 113 -3.28 -6.94 22.66
CA TRP A 113 -3.48 -5.61 22.11
C TRP A 113 -2.20 -4.79 22.28
N LEU A 114 -1.46 -4.63 21.18
CA LEU A 114 -0.29 -3.77 21.14
C LEU A 114 -0.71 -2.30 21.30
N ASP A 115 0.11 -1.51 22.01
CA ASP A 115 -0.07 -0.07 22.10
C ASP A 115 0.51 0.59 20.83
N PRO A 116 -0.28 1.35 20.04
CA PRO A 116 0.24 2.02 18.85
C PRO A 116 1.34 3.04 19.13
N ASP A 117 1.40 3.62 20.34
CA ASP A 117 2.42 4.61 20.70
C ASP A 117 3.81 3.98 20.86
N ASP A 118 3.89 2.65 21.03
CA ASP A 118 5.15 1.89 21.03
C ASP A 118 5.75 1.75 19.61
N PHE A 119 5.01 2.11 18.55
CA PHE A 119 5.41 1.93 17.15
C PHE A 119 5.60 3.30 16.47
N GLY A 120 6.83 3.81 16.53
CA GLY A 120 7.19 5.06 15.87
C GLY A 120 7.04 5.04 14.34
N GLN A 121 6.80 6.21 13.75
CA GLN A 121 6.61 6.40 12.30
C GLN A 121 7.92 6.70 11.56
N HIS A 122 9.03 6.13 12.02
CA HIS A 122 10.39 6.38 11.53
C HIS A 122 10.62 6.02 10.04
N ARG A 123 9.61 5.45 9.37
CA ARG A 123 9.60 5.10 7.94
C ARG A 123 8.98 6.16 7.04
N LEU A 124 8.36 7.19 7.62
CA LEU A 124 7.91 8.41 6.94
C LEU A 124 9.06 9.42 6.86
#